data_AF-A0A1H3NE51-F1
#
_entry.id   AF-A0A1H3NE51-F1
#
_cell.length_a   1.000
_cell.length_b   1.000
_cell.length_c   1.000
_cell.angle_alpha   90.00
_cell.angle_beta   90.00
_cell.angle_gamma   90.00
#
_symmetry.space_group_name_H-M   'P 1'
#
loop_
_entity.id
_entity.type
_entity.pdbx_description
1 polymer ?
#
loop_
_entity_poly.entity_id
_entity_poly.type
_entity_poly.pdbx_seq_one_letter_code
_entity_poly.pdbx_strand_id
1 'polypeptide(L)'
;MSRSTPETIASVMGLGGRPANSRREIRIIDTTLRDAHQSLWATRMRTEHIVSLAADFDRVGFEQVDLMAPIQFDVAVRYLKEDPWERVRLAHRHAPSTTFRALIRSKNIASFDFLADDVIIAWVERLYANGFRVIGSFDGLNDVDNIAPGLVRAKELGASTFGAVSFCESPVHTDELFVAKARELIEKADVDAIMLKDAGGLLTPDRVRTLVPALKAVMGGRPLEVHSHCLTGLAPLVYLEAVEAGADALHLSIAPLANGNAQPATQGVVRDLRALGYTVNVDDERIETISEKLTAIAEAEGKPLGVPVAYNGLHYLHQTPGGMLSNFQSQLATAGLSERFDELLLEVARVRAELAFPIMITPFAQFVGTQAVMNVMSGERYKVVPNEIKKYVLGYYGTLLAPIDPELRAKIIANGASNIALEPGPIAPMLPELRRRHPDEDIDLLLLRAMFAGTQVDEMKRTVAAGGNPDEVYGPLLDLVKALYAKSATGTQSLKVGDLQINLEKGESDNAA
;
A
#
# COMPACT_ATOMS: atom_id res chain seq x y z
N MET A 1 45.00 -38.62 -0.20
CA MET A 1 43.58 -38.51 -0.63
C MET A 1 42.71 -38.76 0.58
N SER A 2 42.27 -37.68 1.24
CA SER A 2 41.32 -37.78 2.37
C SER A 2 39.97 -38.21 1.81
N ARG A 3 39.47 -39.37 2.24
CA ARG A 3 38.12 -39.81 1.89
C ARG A 3 37.14 -38.96 2.69
N SER A 4 36.44 -38.06 2.02
CA SER A 4 35.28 -37.39 2.60
C SER A 4 34.29 -38.46 3.05
N THR A 5 33.92 -38.44 4.32
CA THR A 5 32.83 -39.25 4.86
C THR A 5 31.56 -39.02 4.03
N PRO A 6 30.77 -40.06 3.71
CA PRO A 6 29.53 -39.86 2.96
C PRO A 6 28.55 -39.06 3.82
N GLU A 7 28.00 -37.97 3.29
CA GLU A 7 26.91 -37.26 3.95
C GLU A 7 25.74 -38.22 4.19
N THR A 8 25.28 -38.29 5.44
CA THR A 8 24.12 -39.10 5.81
C THR A 8 22.92 -38.18 5.95
N ILE A 9 21.71 -38.69 5.68
CA ILE A 9 20.46 -37.94 5.91
C ILE A 9 20.41 -37.43 7.36
N ALA A 10 20.90 -38.21 8.32
CA ALA A 10 20.99 -37.81 9.72
C ALA A 10 21.99 -36.66 9.98
N SER A 11 23.11 -36.57 9.25
CA SER A 11 24.05 -35.44 9.39
C SER A 11 23.52 -34.17 8.74
N VAL A 12 22.82 -34.29 7.61
CA VAL A 12 22.14 -33.16 6.96
C VAL A 12 21.01 -32.62 7.84
N MET A 13 20.18 -33.51 8.39
CA MET A 13 19.10 -33.14 9.32
C MET A 13 19.65 -32.65 10.68
N GLY A 14 20.78 -33.20 11.15
CA GLY A 14 21.47 -32.77 12.36
C GLY A 14 22.13 -31.39 12.26
N LEU A 15 22.39 -30.90 11.05
CA LEU A 15 22.79 -29.51 10.76
C LEU A 15 21.58 -28.58 10.56
N GLY A 16 20.37 -29.04 10.86
CA GLY A 16 19.13 -28.26 10.69
C GLY A 16 18.46 -28.42 9.32
N GLY A 17 18.86 -29.40 8.52
CA GLY A 17 18.22 -29.74 7.24
C GLY A 17 18.54 -28.79 6.08
N ARG A 18 19.46 -27.84 6.25
CA ARG A 18 19.78 -26.83 5.24
C ARG A 18 21.14 -27.11 4.59
N PRO A 19 21.26 -27.04 3.25
CA PRO A 19 22.56 -27.14 2.61
C PRO A 19 23.49 -26.05 3.15
N ALA A 20 24.70 -26.43 3.57
CA ALA A 20 25.73 -25.44 3.85
C ALA A 20 26.00 -24.63 2.57
N ASN A 21 25.85 -23.31 2.64
CA ASN A 21 26.03 -22.35 1.53
C ASN A 21 24.89 -22.30 0.49
N SER A 22 23.67 -21.93 0.91
CA SER A 22 22.65 -21.41 -0.03
C SER A 22 23.08 -20.03 -0.53
N ARG A 23 24.10 -19.98 -1.41
CA ARG A 23 24.77 -18.74 -1.91
C ARG A 23 23.87 -17.85 -2.78
N ARG A 24 22.54 -17.99 -2.72
CA ARG A 24 21.63 -17.18 -3.50
C ARG A 24 21.43 -15.83 -2.80
N GLU A 25 21.54 -14.77 -3.59
CA GLU A 25 21.20 -13.44 -3.14
C GLU A 25 19.67 -13.28 -3.06
N ILE A 26 19.19 -12.75 -1.94
CA ILE A 26 17.79 -12.37 -1.75
C ILE A 26 17.72 -10.85 -1.79
N ARG A 27 16.97 -10.35 -2.77
CA ARG A 27 16.80 -8.91 -2.99
C ARG A 27 15.77 -8.34 -2.02
N ILE A 28 16.06 -7.17 -1.47
CA ILE A 28 15.12 -6.47 -0.59
C ILE A 28 14.53 -5.30 -1.34
N ILE A 29 13.20 -5.24 -1.36
CA ILE A 29 12.46 -4.10 -1.85
C ILE A 29 11.84 -3.40 -0.65
N ASP A 30 12.28 -2.18 -0.38
CA ASP A 30 11.81 -1.44 0.78
C ASP A 30 10.45 -0.80 0.53
N THR A 31 9.56 -0.85 1.52
CA THR A 31 8.22 -0.25 1.49
C THR A 31 8.01 0.88 2.49
N THR A 32 9.07 1.33 3.16
CA THR A 32 9.06 2.31 4.25
C THR A 32 8.47 3.66 3.81
N LEU A 33 8.89 4.14 2.64
CA LEU A 33 8.48 5.44 2.09
C LEU A 33 7.09 5.44 1.42
N ARG A 34 6.38 4.30 1.41
CA ARG A 34 5.04 4.17 0.79
C ARG A 34 4.05 3.37 1.62
N ASP A 35 4.20 2.05 1.67
CA ASP A 35 3.16 1.16 2.22
C ASP A 35 3.20 1.09 3.76
N ALA A 36 4.39 1.25 4.33
CA ALA A 36 4.60 1.21 5.77
C ALA A 36 3.90 2.38 6.48
N HIS A 37 4.16 3.61 6.05
CA HIS A 37 3.48 4.79 6.60
C HIS A 37 2.01 4.87 6.17
N GLN A 38 1.61 4.26 5.06
CA GLN A 38 0.20 4.03 4.73
C GLN A 38 -0.48 3.16 5.80
N SER A 39 0.20 2.10 6.24
CA SER A 39 -0.33 1.13 7.19
C SER A 39 -0.35 1.62 8.64
N LEU A 40 0.65 2.41 9.04
CA LEU A 40 0.82 2.85 10.43
C LEU A 40 0.44 4.32 10.65
N TRP A 41 0.70 5.19 9.68
CA TRP A 41 0.53 6.64 9.82
C TRP A 41 -0.58 7.18 8.91
N ALA A 42 -1.50 6.34 8.43
CA ALA A 42 -2.58 6.73 7.52
C ALA A 42 -2.08 7.53 6.30
N THR A 43 -0.91 7.15 5.78
CA THR A 43 -0.24 7.77 4.64
C THR A 43 0.28 9.19 4.90
N ARG A 44 0.36 9.62 6.17
CA ARG A 44 0.73 11.00 6.57
C ARG A 44 2.22 11.29 6.68
N MET A 45 3.06 10.58 5.91
CA MET A 45 4.47 10.96 5.79
C MET A 45 4.57 12.13 4.80
N ARG A 46 5.10 13.25 5.27
CA ARG A 46 5.30 14.49 4.49
C ARG A 46 6.49 14.40 3.55
N THR A 47 6.52 15.28 2.56
CA THR A 47 7.63 15.35 1.59
C THR A 47 8.95 15.64 2.28
N GLU A 48 8.97 16.51 3.30
CA GLU A 48 10.18 16.83 4.05
C GLU A 48 10.79 15.63 4.79
N HIS A 49 9.95 14.72 5.32
CA HIS A 49 10.42 13.48 5.95
C HIS A 49 11.06 12.55 4.93
N ILE A 50 10.45 12.41 3.76
CA ILE A 50 11.00 11.59 2.68
C ILE A 50 12.36 12.15 2.25
N VAL A 51 12.45 13.47 2.06
CA VAL A 51 13.69 14.15 1.67
C VAL A 51 14.79 14.02 2.74
N SER A 52 14.45 14.08 4.03
CA SER A 52 15.43 13.95 5.12
C SER A 52 16.03 12.54 5.26
N LEU A 53 15.34 11.54 4.71
CA LEU A 53 15.76 10.14 4.67
C LEU A 53 16.45 9.74 3.35
N ALA A 54 16.17 10.47 2.26
CA ALA A 54 16.54 10.09 0.90
C ALA A 54 18.04 9.76 0.73
N ALA A 55 18.94 10.55 1.30
CA ALA A 55 20.39 10.33 1.17
C ALA A 55 20.87 9.00 1.79
N ASP A 56 20.19 8.52 2.85
CA ASP A 56 20.50 7.21 3.43
C ASP A 56 19.92 6.10 2.56
N PHE A 57 18.68 6.24 2.10
CA PHE A 57 18.06 5.31 1.13
C PHE A 57 18.90 5.10 -0.12
N ASP A 58 19.57 6.16 -0.62
CA ASP A 58 20.47 6.10 -1.79
C ASP A 58 21.66 5.15 -1.63
N ARG A 59 21.98 4.79 -0.38
CA ARG A 59 23.21 4.07 -0.03
C ARG A 59 22.96 2.77 0.74
N VAL A 60 21.71 2.46 1.10
CA VAL A 60 21.39 1.22 1.84
C VAL A 60 21.64 -0.03 0.99
N GLY A 61 21.44 0.03 -0.33
CA GLY A 61 21.57 -1.13 -1.21
C GLY A 61 20.26 -1.92 -1.42
N PHE A 62 19.10 -1.29 -1.19
CA PHE A 62 17.82 -1.87 -1.61
C PHE A 62 17.78 -2.04 -3.14
N GLU A 63 17.19 -3.15 -3.60
CA GLU A 63 16.98 -3.40 -5.03
C GLU A 63 16.08 -2.32 -5.64
N GLN A 64 14.97 -2.03 -4.93
CA GLN A 64 14.02 -0.99 -5.27
C GLN A 64 13.45 -0.39 -3.98
N VAL A 65 12.92 0.84 -4.08
CA VAL A 65 12.20 1.50 -3.00
C VAL A 65 10.81 1.87 -3.49
N ASP A 66 9.79 1.32 -2.84
CA ASP A 66 8.39 1.68 -3.04
C ASP A 66 8.18 3.12 -2.58
N LEU A 67 7.81 4.01 -3.51
CA LEU A 67 7.66 5.44 -3.20
C LEU A 67 6.22 5.92 -3.37
N MET A 68 5.56 5.58 -4.48
CA MET A 68 4.21 6.08 -4.76
C MET A 68 3.23 5.01 -5.23
N ALA A 69 2.03 5.07 -4.68
CA ALA A 69 0.82 4.49 -5.24
C ALA A 69 -0.28 5.58 -5.24
N PRO A 70 -1.44 5.35 -5.90
CA PRO A 70 -2.54 6.33 -5.94
C PRO A 70 -2.93 6.98 -4.61
N ILE A 71 -2.83 6.25 -3.50
CA ILE A 71 -3.19 6.76 -2.18
C ILE A 71 -2.19 7.79 -1.64
N GLN A 72 -0.91 7.71 -2.01
CA GLN A 72 0.07 8.75 -1.67
C GLN A 72 -0.26 10.06 -2.41
N PHE A 73 -0.76 9.99 -3.64
CA PHE A 73 -1.30 11.15 -4.35
C PHE A 73 -2.57 11.68 -3.67
N ASP A 74 -3.51 10.79 -3.34
CA ASP A 74 -4.76 11.14 -2.64
C ASP A 74 -4.52 11.91 -1.33
N VAL A 75 -3.67 11.36 -0.48
CA VAL A 75 -3.42 11.91 0.85
C VAL A 75 -2.59 13.20 0.79
N ALA A 76 -1.63 13.28 -0.13
CA ALA A 76 -0.86 14.50 -0.37
C ALA A 76 -1.78 15.67 -0.75
N VAL A 77 -2.66 15.49 -1.73
CA VAL A 77 -3.58 16.56 -2.19
C VAL A 77 -4.64 16.87 -1.13
N ARG A 78 -5.32 15.84 -0.60
CA ARG A 78 -6.51 16.07 0.25
C ARG A 78 -6.15 16.63 1.60
N TYR A 79 -5.06 16.17 2.22
CA TYR A 79 -4.80 16.57 3.60
C TYR A 79 -3.37 16.81 4.05
N LEU A 80 -2.34 16.57 3.24
CA LEU A 80 -1.05 17.25 3.47
C LEU A 80 -0.99 18.60 2.74
N LYS A 81 -1.85 18.79 1.73
CA LYS A 81 -1.87 19.96 0.85
C LYS A 81 -0.50 20.19 0.18
N GLU A 82 0.18 19.09 -0.15
CA GLU A 82 1.47 19.07 -0.85
C GLU A 82 1.27 18.60 -2.30
N ASP A 83 2.12 19.07 -3.22
CA ASP A 83 2.16 18.57 -4.59
C ASP A 83 2.86 17.18 -4.62
N PRO A 84 2.12 16.09 -4.91
CA PRO A 84 2.70 14.74 -4.96
C PRO A 84 3.66 14.54 -6.13
N TRP A 85 3.53 15.29 -7.22
CA TRP A 85 4.49 15.22 -8.33
C TRP A 85 5.82 15.87 -7.95
N GLU A 86 5.77 17.00 -7.26
CA GLU A 86 7.00 17.62 -6.73
C GLU A 86 7.67 16.73 -5.67
N ARG A 87 6.91 16.05 -4.82
CA ARG A 87 7.43 15.02 -3.91
C ARG A 87 8.26 13.97 -4.65
N VAL A 88 7.74 13.43 -5.75
CA VAL A 88 8.44 12.43 -6.57
C VAL A 88 9.75 13.01 -7.12
N ARG A 89 9.71 14.23 -7.69
CA ARG A 89 10.90 14.88 -8.25
C ARG A 89 11.95 15.16 -7.18
N LEU A 90 11.55 15.58 -5.99
CA LEU A 90 12.44 15.81 -4.86
C LEU A 90 13.05 14.49 -4.36
N ALA A 91 12.25 13.44 -4.20
CA ALA A 91 12.77 12.12 -3.85
C ALA A 91 13.84 11.65 -4.84
N HIS A 92 13.59 11.72 -6.15
CA HIS A 92 14.60 11.39 -7.16
C HIS A 92 15.83 12.30 -7.13
N ARG A 93 15.67 13.60 -6.85
CA ARG A 93 16.79 14.55 -6.79
C ARG A 93 17.73 14.28 -5.61
N HIS A 94 17.17 13.96 -4.45
CA HIS A 94 17.93 13.65 -3.24
C HIS A 94 18.38 12.18 -3.19
N ALA A 95 17.64 11.33 -3.89
CA ALA A 95 17.71 9.89 -4.15
C ALA A 95 18.31 9.35 -5.46
N PRO A 96 19.31 9.95 -6.13
CA PRO A 96 19.51 9.76 -7.57
C PRO A 96 19.95 8.34 -7.99
N SER A 97 20.57 7.57 -7.09
CA SER A 97 21.00 6.19 -7.33
C SER A 97 19.91 5.18 -6.98
N THR A 98 18.87 5.61 -6.25
CA THR A 98 17.76 4.75 -5.83
C THR A 98 16.83 4.44 -6.99
N THR A 99 16.56 3.15 -7.20
CA THR A 99 15.51 2.70 -8.10
C THR A 99 14.15 2.82 -7.40
N PHE A 100 13.54 4.00 -7.48
CA PHE A 100 12.17 4.18 -7.02
C PHE A 100 11.18 3.48 -7.96
N ARG A 101 10.16 2.87 -7.35
CA ARG A 101 9.08 2.21 -8.08
C ARG A 101 7.71 2.75 -7.69
N ALA A 102 6.78 2.64 -8.63
CA ALA A 102 5.39 3.02 -8.45
C ALA A 102 4.44 1.85 -8.66
N LEU A 103 3.33 1.83 -7.92
CA LEU A 103 2.28 0.82 -8.03
C LEU A 103 0.97 1.48 -8.45
N ILE A 104 0.33 0.96 -9.49
CA ILE A 104 -0.99 1.40 -9.95
C ILE A 104 -2.05 0.40 -9.47
N ARG A 105 -3.21 0.92 -9.08
CA ARG A 105 -4.38 0.09 -8.75
C ARG A 105 -5.37 0.14 -9.91
N SER A 106 -5.41 -0.93 -10.71
CA SER A 106 -6.43 -1.17 -11.74
C SER A 106 -6.76 0.07 -12.60
N LYS A 107 -7.97 0.12 -13.16
CA LYS A 107 -8.50 1.30 -13.88
C LYS A 107 -9.06 2.37 -12.94
N ASN A 108 -9.00 2.19 -11.63
CA ASN A 108 -9.59 3.14 -10.70
C ASN A 108 -8.57 4.13 -10.09
N ILE A 109 -7.25 3.88 -10.17
CA ILE A 109 -6.23 4.72 -9.52
C ILE A 109 -6.59 4.93 -8.04
N ALA A 110 -7.05 6.12 -7.64
CA ALA A 110 -7.55 6.40 -6.29
C ALA A 110 -9.08 6.48 -6.21
N SER A 111 -9.78 6.54 -7.34
CA SER A 111 -11.24 6.56 -7.43
C SER A 111 -11.86 5.24 -6.96
N PHE A 112 -13.14 5.30 -6.57
CA PHE A 112 -13.96 4.12 -6.31
C PHE A 112 -14.55 3.52 -7.59
N ASP A 113 -14.74 4.34 -8.63
CA ASP A 113 -15.15 3.91 -9.97
C ASP A 113 -13.97 3.88 -10.93
N PHE A 114 -14.11 3.13 -12.03
CA PHE A 114 -13.12 3.10 -13.11
C PHE A 114 -13.04 4.47 -13.80
N LEU A 115 -11.82 4.86 -14.14
CA LEU A 115 -11.49 6.05 -14.91
C LEU A 115 -11.34 5.68 -16.39
N ALA A 116 -11.40 6.70 -17.23
CA ALA A 116 -11.22 6.51 -18.67
C ALA A 116 -9.79 6.09 -19.01
N ASP A 117 -9.64 5.30 -20.07
CA ASP A 117 -8.34 4.74 -20.48
C ASP A 117 -7.31 5.85 -20.81
N ASP A 118 -7.75 7.01 -21.32
CA ASP A 118 -6.86 8.14 -21.60
C ASP A 118 -6.19 8.70 -20.33
N VAL A 119 -6.90 8.66 -19.20
CA VAL A 119 -6.33 9.02 -17.88
C VAL A 119 -5.34 7.96 -17.41
N ILE A 120 -5.66 6.67 -17.56
CA ILE A 120 -4.78 5.57 -17.12
C ILE A 120 -3.45 5.58 -17.90
N ILE A 121 -3.52 5.73 -19.22
CA ILE A 121 -2.34 5.79 -20.08
C ILE A 121 -1.51 7.03 -19.78
N ALA A 122 -2.13 8.21 -19.70
CA ALA A 122 -1.42 9.42 -19.33
C ALA A 122 -0.80 9.33 -17.92
N TRP A 123 -1.46 8.66 -16.97
CA TRP A 123 -0.91 8.43 -15.63
C TRP A 123 0.41 7.65 -15.69
N VAL A 124 0.46 6.56 -16.44
CA VAL A 124 1.68 5.77 -16.66
C VAL A 124 2.79 6.61 -17.28
N GLU A 125 2.46 7.39 -18.31
CA GLU A 125 3.41 8.30 -18.97
C GLU A 125 3.97 9.33 -18.01
N ARG A 126 3.15 9.85 -17.10
CA ARG A 126 3.58 10.84 -16.10
C ARG A 126 4.36 10.24 -14.95
N LEU A 127 4.08 9.00 -14.54
CA LEU A 127 4.98 8.27 -13.64
C LEU A 127 6.37 8.14 -14.26
N TYR A 128 6.46 7.68 -15.51
CA TYR A 128 7.74 7.51 -16.18
C TYR A 128 8.48 8.84 -16.38
N ALA A 129 7.78 9.88 -16.82
CA ALA A 129 8.34 11.21 -17.05
C ALA A 129 8.84 11.89 -15.77
N ASN A 130 8.25 11.58 -14.61
CA ASN A 130 8.68 12.12 -13.31
C ASN A 130 9.78 11.28 -12.62
N GLY A 131 10.28 10.21 -13.27
CA GLY A 131 11.50 9.52 -12.84
C GLY A 131 11.35 8.04 -12.53
N PHE A 132 10.12 7.51 -12.42
CA PHE A 132 9.93 6.09 -12.15
C PHE A 132 10.48 5.23 -13.29
N ARG A 133 11.30 4.23 -12.95
CA ARG A 133 11.83 3.24 -13.90
C ARG A 133 11.30 1.83 -13.64
N VAL A 134 10.58 1.65 -12.55
CA VAL A 134 9.84 0.44 -12.24
C VAL A 134 8.38 0.81 -12.00
N ILE A 135 7.48 0.30 -12.81
CA ILE A 135 6.05 0.59 -12.73
C ILE A 135 5.29 -0.74 -12.73
N GLY A 136 4.56 -0.99 -11.66
CA GLY A 136 3.73 -2.18 -11.54
C GLY A 136 2.27 -1.86 -11.37
N SER A 137 1.45 -2.91 -11.46
CA SER A 137 0.01 -2.79 -11.30
C SER A 137 -0.59 -4.02 -10.64
N PHE A 138 -1.70 -3.82 -9.95
CA PHE A 138 -2.51 -4.87 -9.36
C PHE A 138 -4.00 -4.62 -9.58
N ASP A 139 -4.78 -5.70 -9.59
CA ASP A 139 -6.23 -5.66 -9.61
C ASP A 139 -6.79 -6.50 -8.44
N GLY A 140 -7.83 -6.01 -7.77
CA GLY A 140 -8.41 -6.68 -6.61
C GLY A 140 -9.30 -7.88 -6.94
N LEU A 141 -9.54 -8.16 -8.22
CA LEU A 141 -10.14 -9.41 -8.71
C LEU A 141 -9.14 -10.25 -9.50
N ASN A 142 -7.86 -9.84 -9.53
CA ASN A 142 -6.86 -10.39 -10.45
C ASN A 142 -7.36 -10.41 -11.91
N ASP A 143 -8.14 -9.40 -12.31
CA ASP A 143 -8.53 -9.21 -13.70
C ASP A 143 -7.38 -8.53 -14.45
N VAL A 144 -6.67 -9.31 -15.26
CA VAL A 144 -5.48 -8.84 -15.99
C VAL A 144 -5.85 -7.83 -17.07
N ASP A 145 -7.06 -7.89 -17.63
CA ASP A 145 -7.49 -6.95 -18.67
C ASP A 145 -7.60 -5.52 -18.14
N ASN A 146 -7.81 -5.35 -16.83
CA ASN A 146 -7.84 -4.03 -16.19
C ASN A 146 -6.45 -3.39 -16.06
N ILE A 147 -5.38 -4.19 -16.05
CA ILE A 147 -4.02 -3.71 -15.74
C ILE A 147 -3.04 -3.84 -16.90
N ALA A 148 -3.28 -4.77 -17.83
CA ALA A 148 -2.39 -5.03 -18.96
C ALA A 148 -2.12 -3.79 -19.83
N PRO A 149 -3.12 -2.96 -20.21
CA PRO A 149 -2.85 -1.78 -21.06
C PRO A 149 -1.84 -0.80 -20.44
N GLY A 150 -1.94 -0.56 -19.14
CA GLY A 150 -1.02 0.33 -18.42
C GLY A 150 0.39 -0.26 -18.30
N LEU A 151 0.49 -1.58 -18.06
CA LEU A 151 1.76 -2.29 -17.99
C LEU A 151 2.48 -2.34 -19.35
N VAL A 152 1.75 -2.65 -20.42
CA VAL A 152 2.27 -2.59 -21.80
C VAL A 152 2.80 -1.20 -22.10
N ARG A 153 2.04 -0.16 -21.77
CA ARG A 153 2.49 1.23 -21.97
C ARG A 153 3.76 1.56 -21.19
N ALA A 154 3.84 1.13 -19.93
CA ALA A 154 5.04 1.34 -19.11
C ALA A 154 6.28 0.69 -19.75
N LYS A 155 6.12 -0.52 -20.27
CA LYS A 155 7.19 -1.25 -20.95
C LYS A 155 7.61 -0.57 -22.26
N GLU A 156 6.67 -0.10 -23.07
CA GLU A 156 6.94 0.68 -24.29
C GLU A 156 7.76 1.95 -24.02
N LEU A 157 7.54 2.60 -22.87
CA LEU A 157 8.31 3.77 -22.45
C LEU A 157 9.73 3.42 -21.99
N GLY A 158 10.01 2.14 -21.74
CA GLY A 158 11.30 1.63 -21.26
C GLY A 158 11.37 1.41 -19.75
N ALA A 159 10.23 1.41 -19.03
CA ALA A 159 10.20 1.01 -17.62
C ALA A 159 10.28 -0.52 -17.49
N SER A 160 10.94 -0.99 -16.44
CA SER A 160 10.74 -2.36 -15.95
C SER A 160 9.35 -2.47 -15.34
N THR A 161 8.69 -3.60 -15.53
CA THR A 161 7.31 -3.81 -15.13
C THR A 161 7.14 -4.98 -14.19
N PHE A 162 6.21 -4.88 -13.25
CA PHE A 162 5.81 -6.02 -12.43
C PHE A 162 4.29 -6.14 -12.36
N GLY A 163 3.81 -7.38 -12.50
CA GLY A 163 2.39 -7.70 -12.34
C GLY A 163 2.14 -8.33 -10.97
N ALA A 164 1.22 -7.79 -10.18
CA ALA A 164 0.87 -8.40 -8.91
C ALA A 164 -0.30 -9.38 -9.05
N VAL A 165 -0.10 -10.58 -8.52
CA VAL A 165 -1.15 -11.56 -8.28
C VAL A 165 -1.55 -11.42 -6.81
N SER A 166 -2.70 -10.79 -6.57
CA SER A 166 -3.20 -10.52 -5.23
C SER A 166 -3.68 -11.83 -4.57
N PHE A 167 -3.20 -12.09 -3.37
CA PHE A 167 -3.50 -13.29 -2.58
C PHE A 167 -4.69 -13.06 -1.65
N CYS A 168 -5.47 -14.11 -1.47
CA CYS A 168 -6.54 -14.21 -0.49
C CYS A 168 -6.77 -15.69 -0.18
N GLU A 169 -7.30 -16.00 1.00
CA GLU A 169 -7.62 -17.39 1.36
C GLU A 169 -9.11 -17.64 1.08
N SER A 170 -9.42 -18.55 0.16
CA SER A 170 -10.79 -19.04 -0.08
C SER A 170 -10.78 -20.30 -0.97
N PRO A 171 -11.92 -21.00 -1.09
CA PRO A 171 -12.05 -22.14 -2.01
C PRO A 171 -11.77 -21.83 -3.49
N VAL A 172 -11.80 -20.56 -3.89
CA VAL A 172 -11.56 -20.12 -5.28
C VAL A 172 -10.07 -19.83 -5.52
N HIS A 173 -9.31 -19.48 -4.48
CA HIS A 173 -7.93 -19.03 -4.58
C HIS A 173 -6.91 -20.19 -4.52
N THR A 174 -7.03 -21.11 -5.49
CA THR A 174 -6.15 -22.27 -5.61
C THR A 174 -4.82 -21.94 -6.30
N ASP A 175 -3.85 -22.87 -6.24
CA ASP A 175 -2.58 -22.71 -6.97
C ASP A 175 -2.80 -22.61 -8.48
N GLU A 176 -3.76 -23.36 -9.01
CA GLU A 176 -4.12 -23.33 -10.43
C GLU A 176 -4.63 -21.95 -10.86
N LEU A 177 -5.45 -21.29 -10.03
CA LEU A 177 -5.91 -19.94 -10.32
C LEU A 177 -4.71 -18.97 -10.38
N PHE A 178 -3.86 -18.97 -9.36
CA PHE A 178 -2.73 -18.06 -9.30
C PHE A 178 -1.72 -18.30 -10.42
N VAL A 179 -1.47 -19.56 -10.78
CA VAL A 179 -0.65 -19.95 -11.94
C VAL A 179 -1.27 -19.46 -13.24
N ALA A 180 -2.59 -19.60 -13.41
CA ALA A 180 -3.28 -19.10 -14.60
C ALA A 180 -3.16 -17.57 -14.71
N LYS A 181 -3.32 -16.84 -13.60
CA LYS A 181 -3.16 -15.37 -13.56
C LYS A 181 -1.73 -14.93 -13.82
N ALA A 182 -0.74 -15.66 -13.32
CA ALA A 182 0.66 -15.40 -13.64
C ALA A 182 0.97 -15.59 -15.13
N ARG A 183 0.45 -16.64 -15.76
CA ARG A 183 0.57 -16.84 -17.22
C ARG A 183 -0.13 -15.74 -18.00
N GLU A 184 -1.34 -15.39 -17.60
CA GLU A 184 -2.13 -14.33 -18.25
C GLU A 184 -1.39 -12.98 -18.21
N LEU A 185 -0.75 -12.62 -17.08
CA LEU A 185 0.11 -11.44 -16.97
C LEU A 185 1.29 -11.46 -17.95
N ILE A 186 1.95 -12.61 -18.10
CA ILE A 186 3.07 -12.77 -19.02
C ILE A 186 2.60 -12.69 -20.48
N GLU A 187 1.50 -13.36 -20.82
CA GLU A 187 0.96 -13.40 -22.17
C GLU A 187 0.41 -12.04 -22.63
N LYS A 188 -0.30 -11.33 -21.76
CA LYS A 188 -0.98 -10.07 -22.12
C LYS A 188 -0.11 -8.83 -21.96
N ALA A 189 0.85 -8.83 -21.03
CA ALA A 189 1.64 -7.64 -20.70
C ALA A 189 3.16 -7.86 -20.71
N ASP A 190 3.63 -9.09 -20.86
CA ASP A 190 5.06 -9.46 -20.81
C ASP A 190 5.79 -8.80 -19.61
N VAL A 191 5.24 -8.92 -18.41
CA VAL A 191 5.84 -8.27 -17.23
C VAL A 191 7.24 -8.84 -16.93
N ASP A 192 8.13 -8.01 -16.37
CA ASP A 192 9.53 -8.40 -16.07
C ASP A 192 9.65 -9.14 -14.73
N ALA A 193 8.72 -8.90 -13.80
CA ALA A 193 8.60 -9.61 -12.53
C ALA A 193 7.13 -9.89 -12.17
N ILE A 194 6.90 -10.86 -11.28
CA ILE A 194 5.58 -11.10 -10.67
C ILE A 194 5.69 -10.90 -9.16
N MET A 195 4.69 -10.24 -8.59
CA MET A 195 4.56 -10.04 -7.15
C MET A 195 3.42 -10.90 -6.61
N LEU A 196 3.70 -11.82 -5.69
CA LEU A 196 2.68 -12.45 -4.86
C LEU A 196 2.28 -11.47 -3.76
N LYS A 197 1.12 -10.83 -3.93
CA LYS A 197 0.69 -9.70 -3.10
C LYS A 197 -0.34 -10.11 -2.06
N ASP A 198 0.11 -10.33 -0.83
CA ASP A 198 -0.74 -10.63 0.32
C ASP A 198 -1.00 -9.39 1.19
N ALA A 199 -1.94 -8.56 0.76
CA ALA A 199 -2.34 -7.35 1.50
C ALA A 199 -3.02 -7.67 2.85
N GLY A 200 -3.56 -8.88 3.00
CA GLY A 200 -4.29 -9.30 4.20
C GLY A 200 -3.40 -9.96 5.26
N GLY A 201 -2.14 -10.29 4.95
CA GLY A 201 -1.27 -11.06 5.84
C GLY A 201 -1.77 -12.49 6.07
N LEU A 202 -2.35 -13.09 5.03
CA LEU A 202 -3.05 -14.38 5.03
C LEU A 202 -2.18 -15.54 4.55
N LEU A 203 -1.02 -15.30 3.95
CA LEU A 203 -0.11 -16.38 3.59
C LEU A 203 0.32 -17.13 4.86
N THR A 204 0.44 -18.45 4.74
CA THR A 204 1.00 -19.32 5.77
C THR A 204 2.27 -19.99 5.24
N PRO A 205 3.18 -20.45 6.12
CA PRO A 205 4.29 -21.30 5.73
C PRO A 205 3.90 -22.45 4.79
N ASP A 206 2.81 -23.14 5.10
CA ASP A 206 2.33 -24.26 4.28
C ASP A 206 1.82 -23.82 2.91
N ARG A 207 1.13 -22.67 2.84
CA ARG A 207 0.65 -22.12 1.57
C ARG A 207 1.81 -21.75 0.64
N VAL A 208 2.86 -21.09 1.16
CA VAL A 208 4.00 -20.69 0.32
C VAL A 208 4.81 -21.88 -0.17
N ARG A 209 4.89 -22.99 0.60
CA ARG A 209 5.56 -24.22 0.17
C ARG A 209 4.94 -24.85 -1.09
N THR A 210 3.67 -24.61 -1.39
CA THR A 210 3.03 -25.10 -2.62
C THR A 210 2.95 -24.01 -3.69
N LEU A 211 2.51 -22.81 -3.31
CA LEU A 211 2.21 -21.74 -4.24
C LEU A 211 3.47 -21.13 -4.88
N VAL A 212 4.53 -20.90 -4.10
CA VAL A 212 5.77 -20.29 -4.62
C VAL A 212 6.40 -21.16 -5.71
N PRO A 213 6.62 -22.48 -5.52
CA PRO A 213 7.16 -23.34 -6.57
C PRO A 213 6.23 -23.42 -7.79
N ALA A 214 4.91 -23.46 -7.58
CA ALA A 214 3.94 -23.50 -8.66
C ALA A 214 4.00 -22.25 -9.56
N LEU A 215 4.10 -21.06 -8.96
CA LEU A 215 4.30 -19.80 -9.69
C LEU A 215 5.64 -19.79 -10.43
N LYS A 216 6.74 -20.11 -9.73
CA LYS A 216 8.09 -20.13 -10.32
C LYS A 216 8.19 -21.04 -11.54
N ALA A 217 7.48 -22.17 -11.55
CA ALA A 217 7.46 -23.11 -12.66
C ALA A 217 6.91 -22.52 -13.98
N VAL A 218 6.11 -21.45 -13.94
CA VAL A 218 5.49 -20.85 -15.12
C VAL A 218 6.04 -19.48 -15.50
N MET A 219 6.88 -18.89 -14.64
CA MET A 219 7.37 -17.52 -14.78
C MET A 219 8.51 -17.35 -15.81
N GLY A 220 9.03 -18.46 -16.36
CA GLY A 220 10.08 -18.41 -17.39
C GLY A 220 11.36 -17.72 -16.91
N GLY A 221 11.73 -17.89 -15.63
CA GLY A 221 12.93 -17.30 -15.04
C GLY A 221 12.76 -15.88 -14.50
N ARG A 222 11.59 -15.24 -14.67
CA ARG A 222 11.29 -13.94 -14.07
C ARG A 222 11.40 -13.99 -12.53
N PRO A 223 11.80 -12.90 -11.86
CA PRO A 223 11.77 -12.79 -10.41
C PRO A 223 10.37 -12.92 -9.84
N LEU A 224 10.24 -13.68 -8.75
CA LEU A 224 9.07 -13.66 -7.88
C LEU A 224 9.36 -12.82 -6.64
N GLU A 225 8.56 -11.77 -6.48
CA GLU A 225 8.55 -10.92 -5.29
C GLU A 225 7.46 -11.39 -4.34
N VAL A 226 7.73 -11.42 -3.03
CA VAL A 226 6.72 -11.75 -2.01
C VAL A 226 6.49 -10.54 -1.13
N HIS A 227 5.21 -10.19 -0.99
CA HIS A 227 4.73 -9.07 -0.21
C HIS A 227 3.64 -9.54 0.74
N SER A 228 3.83 -9.32 2.04
CA SER A 228 2.87 -9.65 3.08
C SER A 228 2.88 -8.61 4.18
N HIS A 229 1.76 -8.50 4.89
CA HIS A 229 1.64 -7.70 6.10
C HIS A 229 1.70 -8.59 7.35
N CYS A 230 2.14 -8.03 8.47
CA CYS A 230 2.27 -8.73 9.75
C CYS A 230 0.95 -8.88 10.53
N LEU A 231 -0.22 -8.73 9.90
CA LEU A 231 -1.53 -8.72 10.56
C LEU A 231 -1.83 -9.97 11.40
N THR A 232 -1.27 -11.11 11.01
CA THR A 232 -1.40 -12.40 11.71
C THR A 232 -0.15 -12.79 12.50
N GLY A 233 0.91 -11.98 12.45
CA GLY A 233 2.21 -12.32 13.03
C GLY A 233 3.01 -13.39 12.26
N LEU A 234 2.45 -14.00 11.20
CA LEU A 234 3.15 -15.07 10.46
C LEU A 234 4.10 -14.58 9.36
N ALA A 235 3.92 -13.36 8.86
CA ALA A 235 4.66 -12.86 7.70
C ALA A 235 6.20 -13.02 7.78
N PRO A 236 6.87 -12.79 8.93
CA PRO A 236 8.31 -13.05 9.03
C PRO A 236 8.67 -14.51 8.74
N LEU A 237 7.91 -15.48 9.26
CA LEU A 237 8.13 -16.91 9.02
C LEU A 237 7.77 -17.31 7.58
N VAL A 238 6.69 -16.74 7.05
CA VAL A 238 6.27 -16.92 5.65
C VAL A 238 7.39 -16.49 4.71
N TYR A 239 8.08 -15.39 5.00
CA TYR A 239 9.17 -14.89 4.15
C TYR A 239 10.36 -15.84 4.12
N LEU A 240 10.76 -16.39 5.26
CA LEU A 240 11.84 -17.37 5.32
C LEU A 240 11.49 -18.63 4.50
N GLU A 241 10.27 -19.13 4.63
CA GLU A 241 9.79 -20.31 3.90
C GLU A 241 9.57 -20.03 2.41
N ALA A 242 9.12 -18.84 2.05
CA ALA A 242 8.99 -18.43 0.65
C ALA A 242 10.36 -18.36 -0.04
N VAL A 243 11.39 -17.89 0.66
CA VAL A 243 12.77 -17.88 0.16
C VAL A 243 13.29 -19.30 -0.05
N GLU A 244 13.08 -20.21 0.90
CA GLU A 244 13.41 -21.63 0.74
C GLU A 244 12.66 -22.26 -0.45
N ALA A 245 11.41 -21.86 -0.66
CA ALA A 245 10.58 -22.32 -1.77
C ALA A 245 10.94 -21.68 -3.14
N GLY A 246 11.82 -20.68 -3.18
CA GLY A 246 12.36 -20.11 -4.41
C GLY A 246 11.96 -18.67 -4.74
N ALA A 247 11.33 -17.94 -3.83
CA ALA A 247 11.09 -16.49 -3.98
C ALA A 247 12.42 -15.72 -4.09
N ASP A 248 12.48 -14.69 -4.93
CA ASP A 248 13.75 -14.00 -5.23
C ASP A 248 13.89 -12.63 -4.56
N ALA A 249 12.78 -12.01 -4.20
CA ALA A 249 12.76 -10.75 -3.50
C ALA A 249 11.66 -10.69 -2.43
N LEU A 250 11.92 -9.95 -1.35
CA LEU A 250 10.99 -9.74 -0.25
C LEU A 250 10.70 -8.25 -0.07
N HIS A 251 9.44 -7.92 0.21
CA HIS A 251 9.05 -6.56 0.55
C HIS A 251 9.10 -6.35 2.06
N LEU A 252 10.03 -5.52 2.52
CA LEU A 252 10.27 -5.24 3.94
C LEU A 252 10.12 -3.75 4.22
N SER A 253 9.87 -3.40 5.48
CA SER A 253 9.96 -2.01 5.93
C SER A 253 10.88 -1.87 7.13
N ILE A 254 11.49 -0.70 7.28
CA ILE A 254 12.41 -0.38 8.36
C ILE A 254 11.58 -0.10 9.63
N ALA A 255 11.89 -0.78 10.73
CA ALA A 255 11.37 -0.38 12.04
C ALA A 255 11.82 1.06 12.35
N PRO A 256 10.99 1.93 12.93
CA PRO A 256 9.73 1.64 13.64
C PRO A 256 8.48 1.55 12.74
N LEU A 257 8.63 1.72 11.43
CA LEU A 257 7.53 1.64 10.47
C LEU A 257 7.27 0.20 9.97
N ALA A 258 7.49 -0.79 10.82
CA ALA A 258 7.38 -2.20 10.47
C ALA A 258 6.59 -2.98 11.51
N ASN A 259 6.11 -4.16 11.11
CA ASN A 259 5.24 -5.04 11.88
C ASN A 259 3.82 -4.50 12.09
N GLY A 260 2.98 -5.32 12.74
CA GLY A 260 1.55 -5.06 12.92
C GLY A 260 0.84 -4.93 11.57
N ASN A 261 0.31 -3.74 11.29
CA ASN A 261 -0.35 -3.47 10.02
C ASN A 261 0.62 -3.36 8.83
N ALA A 262 1.93 -3.20 9.06
CA ALA A 262 2.95 -3.03 8.02
C ALA A 262 3.65 -4.35 7.66
N GLN A 263 4.66 -4.27 6.79
CA GLN A 263 5.53 -5.38 6.40
C GLN A 263 6.44 -5.85 7.56
N PRO A 264 7.03 -7.05 7.49
CA PRO A 264 8.06 -7.48 8.43
C PRO A 264 9.23 -6.50 8.49
N ALA A 265 9.81 -6.34 9.69
CA ALA A 265 10.96 -5.46 9.89
C ALA A 265 12.19 -5.95 9.13
N THR A 266 12.78 -5.04 8.33
CA THR A 266 14.02 -5.28 7.58
C THR A 266 15.11 -5.84 8.50
N GLN A 267 15.33 -5.20 9.66
CA GLN A 267 16.34 -5.60 10.63
C GLN A 267 16.25 -7.09 11.02
N GLY A 268 15.03 -7.55 11.35
CA GLY A 268 14.80 -8.91 11.83
C GLY A 268 14.96 -9.94 10.72
N VAL A 269 14.28 -9.73 9.59
CA VAL A 269 14.26 -10.70 8.49
C VAL A 269 15.62 -10.80 7.83
N VAL A 270 16.35 -9.69 7.64
CA VAL A 270 17.70 -9.70 7.05
C VAL A 270 18.67 -10.47 7.93
N ARG A 271 18.65 -10.24 9.25
CA ARG A 271 19.47 -11.00 10.21
C ARG A 271 19.17 -12.50 10.11
N ASP A 272 17.88 -12.86 10.08
CA ASP A 272 17.46 -14.26 10.05
C ASP A 272 17.86 -14.92 8.71
N LEU A 273 17.66 -14.27 7.56
CA LEU A 273 18.11 -14.77 6.26
C LEU A 273 19.62 -15.01 6.20
N ARG A 274 20.43 -14.07 6.74
CA ARG A 274 21.89 -14.23 6.81
C ARG A 274 22.29 -15.38 7.74
N ALA A 275 21.60 -15.55 8.88
CA ALA A 275 21.80 -16.69 9.78
C ALA A 275 21.47 -18.03 9.11
N LEU A 276 20.53 -18.02 8.15
CA LEU A 276 20.16 -19.17 7.33
C LEU A 276 21.10 -19.40 6.13
N GLY A 277 22.10 -18.53 5.94
CA GLY A 277 23.15 -18.69 4.94
C GLY A 277 22.89 -17.99 3.60
N TYR A 278 21.83 -17.20 3.48
CA TYR A 278 21.55 -16.38 2.30
C TYR A 278 22.42 -15.12 2.27
N THR A 279 22.72 -14.63 1.06
CA THR A 279 23.34 -13.32 0.87
C THR A 279 22.25 -12.26 0.79
N VAL A 280 22.36 -11.21 1.61
CA VAL A 280 21.47 -10.05 1.57
C VAL A 280 22.32 -8.79 1.67
N ASN A 281 22.36 -8.01 0.59
CA ASN A 281 23.33 -6.92 0.40
C ASN A 281 22.74 -5.55 0.77
N VAL A 282 22.31 -5.41 2.03
CA VAL A 282 21.87 -4.13 2.60
C VAL A 282 22.80 -3.67 3.73
N ASP A 283 22.94 -2.35 3.89
CA ASP A 283 23.76 -1.68 4.91
C ASP A 283 22.97 -1.54 6.23
N ASP A 284 23.32 -2.36 7.23
CA ASP A 284 22.64 -2.38 8.53
C ASP A 284 22.82 -1.07 9.31
N GLU A 285 23.99 -0.43 9.25
CA GLU A 285 24.25 0.82 9.98
C GLU A 285 23.38 1.96 9.43
N ARG A 286 23.15 1.98 8.12
CA ARG A 286 22.23 2.94 7.49
C ARG A 286 20.78 2.64 7.81
N ILE A 287 20.40 1.37 7.83
CA ILE A 287 19.05 0.97 8.26
C ILE A 287 18.80 1.46 9.69
N GLU A 288 19.75 1.32 10.61
CA GLU A 288 19.64 1.85 11.96
C GLU A 288 19.60 3.38 12.00
N THR A 289 20.41 4.07 11.19
CA THR A 289 20.34 5.54 11.06
C THR A 289 18.95 6.00 10.60
N ILE A 290 18.34 5.32 9.62
CA ILE A 290 16.98 5.60 9.15
C ILE A 290 15.96 5.31 10.25
N SER A 291 16.11 4.19 10.96
CA SER A 291 15.27 3.79 12.10
C SER A 291 15.25 4.85 13.20
N GLU A 292 16.40 5.39 13.58
CA GLU A 292 16.53 6.46 14.58
C GLU A 292 15.80 7.73 14.12
N LYS A 293 16.01 8.16 12.87
CA LYS A 293 15.33 9.33 12.29
C LYS A 293 13.81 9.15 12.25
N LEU A 294 13.33 7.98 11.82
CA LEU A 294 11.91 7.65 11.79
C LEU A 294 11.30 7.62 13.18
N THR A 295 12.04 7.14 14.18
CA THR A 295 11.60 7.15 15.58
C THR A 295 11.47 8.57 16.09
N ALA A 296 12.44 9.43 15.82
CA ALA A 296 12.38 10.85 16.18
C ALA A 296 11.20 11.57 15.51
N ILE A 297 10.94 11.29 14.22
CA ILE A 297 9.74 11.81 13.51
C ILE A 297 8.46 11.32 14.18
N ALA A 298 8.39 10.03 14.51
CA ALA A 298 7.21 9.45 15.14
C ALA A 298 6.93 10.08 16.51
N GLU A 299 7.97 10.26 17.33
CA GLU A 299 7.87 10.91 18.65
C GLU A 299 7.45 12.37 18.54
N ALA A 300 8.10 13.14 17.66
CA ALA A 300 7.80 14.56 17.45
C ALA A 300 6.35 14.79 17.00
N GLU A 301 5.76 13.84 16.27
CA GLU A 301 4.42 13.95 15.71
C GLU A 301 3.35 13.13 16.44
N GLY A 302 3.72 12.43 17.51
CA GLY A 302 2.83 11.52 18.21
C GLY A 302 2.27 10.42 17.32
N LYS A 303 3.06 9.92 16.36
CA LYS A 303 2.66 8.82 15.47
C LYS A 303 2.88 7.47 16.15
N PRO A 304 2.01 6.48 15.90
CA PRO A 304 2.21 5.15 16.44
C PRO A 304 3.40 4.46 15.78
N LEU A 305 4.07 3.59 16.54
CA LEU A 305 5.10 2.68 16.03
C LEU A 305 4.46 1.33 15.70
N GLY A 306 5.04 0.62 14.74
CA GLY A 306 4.61 -0.74 14.43
C GLY A 306 5.10 -1.72 15.49
N VAL A 307 4.20 -2.58 15.96
CA VAL A 307 4.46 -3.57 17.00
C VAL A 307 4.08 -4.96 16.48
N PRO A 308 4.91 -6.00 16.70
CA PRO A 308 4.52 -7.36 16.39
C PRO A 308 3.21 -7.75 17.08
N VAL A 309 2.34 -8.43 16.35
CA VAL A 309 1.06 -8.93 16.89
C VAL A 309 1.15 -10.42 17.15
N ALA A 310 0.41 -10.89 18.15
CA ALA A 310 0.24 -12.31 18.39
C ALA A 310 -0.62 -12.95 17.30
N TYR A 311 -0.35 -14.22 16.99
CA TYR A 311 -1.15 -14.96 16.02
C TYR A 311 -2.62 -15.06 16.46
N ASN A 312 -3.52 -14.71 15.55
CA ASN A 312 -4.95 -14.85 15.72
C ASN A 312 -5.59 -15.50 14.49
N GLY A 313 -5.99 -16.76 14.63
CA GLY A 313 -6.64 -17.53 13.55
C GLY A 313 -7.98 -16.94 13.10
N LEU A 314 -8.64 -16.10 13.92
CA LEU A 314 -9.91 -15.44 13.55
C LEU A 314 -9.74 -14.53 12.32
N HIS A 315 -8.54 -13.99 12.10
CA HIS A 315 -8.26 -13.13 10.94
C HIS A 315 -8.48 -13.85 9.61
N TYR A 316 -8.27 -15.16 9.55
CA TYR A 316 -8.51 -15.97 8.35
C TYR A 316 -9.99 -16.12 8.00
N LEU A 317 -10.88 -15.87 8.97
CA LEU A 317 -12.32 -15.93 8.76
C LEU A 317 -12.82 -14.65 8.07
N HIS A 318 -12.59 -13.49 8.69
CA HIS A 318 -13.13 -12.21 8.21
C HIS A 318 -12.22 -11.53 7.18
N GLN A 319 -10.91 -11.75 7.26
CA GLN A 319 -9.88 -11.23 6.34
C GLN A 319 -9.93 -9.70 6.13
N THR A 320 -10.49 -9.00 7.11
CA THR A 320 -10.64 -7.54 7.09
C THR A 320 -9.30 -6.87 7.31
N PRO A 321 -8.89 -5.91 6.46
CA PRO A 321 -7.66 -5.15 6.67
C PRO A 321 -7.65 -4.40 8.03
N GLY A 322 -6.47 -4.27 8.64
CA GLY A 322 -6.31 -3.75 10.00
C GLY A 322 -6.99 -2.39 10.26
N GLY A 323 -6.71 -1.37 9.46
CA GLY A 323 -7.30 -0.03 9.64
C GLY A 323 -8.83 0.02 9.46
N MET A 324 -9.41 -0.98 8.81
CA MET A 324 -10.86 -1.08 8.63
C MET A 324 -11.54 -1.69 9.85
N LEU A 325 -10.89 -2.63 10.55
CA LEU A 325 -11.42 -3.20 11.81
C LEU A 325 -11.65 -2.13 12.87
N SER A 326 -10.67 -1.25 13.10
CA SER A 326 -10.80 -0.14 14.05
C SER A 326 -11.92 0.83 13.67
N ASN A 327 -12.10 1.08 12.37
CA ASN A 327 -13.18 1.94 11.88
C ASN A 327 -14.56 1.33 12.15
N PHE A 328 -14.73 0.03 11.90
CA PHE A 328 -15.99 -0.66 12.18
C PHE A 328 -16.32 -0.74 13.67
N GLN A 329 -15.31 -0.96 14.53
CA GLN A 329 -15.49 -0.87 15.98
C GLN A 329 -16.00 0.51 16.40
N SER A 330 -15.39 1.58 15.88
CA SER A 330 -15.82 2.95 16.16
C SER A 330 -17.23 3.27 15.64
N GLN A 331 -17.60 2.75 14.47
CA GLN A 331 -18.95 2.92 13.90
C GLN A 331 -20.01 2.23 14.76
N LEU A 332 -19.78 0.98 15.16
CA LEU A 332 -20.68 0.25 16.05
C LEU A 332 -20.79 0.93 17.42
N ALA A 333 -19.68 1.42 17.97
CA ALA A 333 -19.69 2.14 19.24
C ALA A 333 -20.53 3.43 19.17
N THR A 334 -20.37 4.21 18.11
CA THR A 334 -21.19 5.42 17.86
C THR A 334 -22.68 5.07 17.73
N ALA A 335 -22.99 3.91 17.15
CA ALA A 335 -24.37 3.42 17.02
C ALA A 335 -24.93 2.77 18.30
N GLY A 336 -24.14 2.64 19.37
CA GLY A 336 -24.54 1.93 20.58
C GLY A 336 -24.67 0.41 20.42
N LEU A 337 -23.93 -0.17 19.48
CA LEU A 337 -23.97 -1.60 19.09
C LEU A 337 -22.60 -2.28 19.24
N SER A 338 -21.76 -1.82 20.17
CA SER A 338 -20.40 -2.33 20.40
C SER A 338 -20.36 -3.85 20.63
N GLU A 339 -21.38 -4.39 21.29
CA GLU A 339 -21.52 -5.81 21.61
C GLU A 339 -21.74 -6.70 20.38
N ARG A 340 -22.06 -6.11 19.22
CA ARG A 340 -22.32 -6.82 17.96
C ARG A 340 -21.08 -6.91 17.06
N PHE A 341 -19.89 -6.60 17.59
CA PHE A 341 -18.67 -6.64 16.79
C PHE A 341 -18.35 -8.04 16.25
N ASP A 342 -18.50 -9.08 17.06
CA ASP A 342 -18.28 -10.46 16.60
C ASP A 342 -19.31 -10.88 15.54
N GLU A 343 -20.56 -10.46 15.71
CA GLU A 343 -21.62 -10.66 14.70
C GLU A 343 -21.23 -10.00 13.37
N LEU A 344 -20.67 -8.80 13.41
CA LEU A 344 -20.17 -8.10 12.22
C LEU A 344 -19.03 -8.87 11.54
N LEU A 345 -18.06 -9.40 12.29
CA LEU A 345 -16.96 -10.18 11.70
C LEU A 345 -17.47 -11.44 10.98
N LEU A 346 -18.46 -12.12 11.57
CA LEU A 346 -19.13 -13.26 10.93
C LEU A 346 -19.90 -12.83 9.69
N GLU A 347 -20.58 -11.69 9.72
CA GLU A 347 -21.32 -11.18 8.57
C GLU A 347 -20.38 -10.74 7.44
N VAL A 348 -19.22 -10.15 7.75
CA VAL A 348 -18.17 -9.85 6.76
C VAL A 348 -17.74 -11.11 6.02
N ALA A 349 -17.46 -12.20 6.75
CA ALA A 349 -17.07 -13.47 6.16
C ALA A 349 -18.17 -14.05 5.25
N ARG A 350 -19.45 -13.96 5.67
CA ARG A 350 -20.61 -14.41 4.89
C ARG A 350 -20.81 -13.59 3.62
N VAL A 351 -20.85 -12.27 3.74
CA VAL A 351 -21.00 -11.35 2.60
C VAL A 351 -19.86 -11.55 1.60
N ARG A 352 -18.62 -11.74 2.08
CA ARG A 352 -17.49 -12.04 1.19
C ARG A 352 -17.73 -13.32 0.38
N ALA A 353 -18.16 -14.41 1.03
CA ALA A 353 -18.44 -15.66 0.34
C ALA A 353 -19.58 -15.51 -0.68
N GLU A 354 -20.65 -14.83 -0.30
CA GLU A 354 -21.82 -14.55 -1.13
C GLU A 354 -21.54 -13.65 -2.34
N LEU A 355 -20.58 -12.73 -2.20
CA LEU A 355 -20.08 -11.89 -3.28
C LEU A 355 -18.98 -12.57 -4.10
N ALA A 356 -18.92 -13.91 -4.08
CA ALA A 356 -17.97 -14.71 -4.85
C ALA A 356 -16.50 -14.48 -4.49
N PHE A 357 -16.22 -14.30 -3.19
CA PHE A 357 -14.88 -14.19 -2.62
C PHE A 357 -13.99 -13.11 -3.26
N PRO A 358 -14.39 -11.82 -3.27
CA PRO A 358 -13.45 -10.78 -3.65
C PRO A 358 -12.22 -10.80 -2.72
N ILE A 359 -11.09 -10.40 -3.26
CA ILE A 359 -9.88 -10.19 -2.46
C ILE A 359 -10.12 -8.96 -1.58
N MET A 360 -9.86 -9.08 -0.29
CA MET A 360 -10.12 -8.03 0.71
C MET A 360 -9.06 -6.92 0.65
N ILE A 361 -8.92 -6.31 -0.53
CA ILE A 361 -8.11 -5.13 -0.81
C ILE A 361 -9.02 -4.00 -1.29
N THR A 362 -8.57 -2.75 -1.20
CA THR A 362 -9.36 -1.61 -1.67
C THR A 362 -9.64 -1.72 -3.18
N PRO A 363 -10.88 -1.46 -3.65
CA PRO A 363 -12.04 -1.00 -2.88
C PRO A 363 -12.92 -2.11 -2.30
N PHE A 364 -12.72 -3.37 -2.68
CA PHE A 364 -13.64 -4.48 -2.36
C PHE A 364 -13.77 -4.78 -0.87
N ALA A 365 -12.69 -4.63 -0.09
CA ALA A 365 -12.78 -4.71 1.38
C ALA A 365 -13.83 -3.75 1.95
N GLN A 366 -13.89 -2.53 1.42
CA GLN A 366 -14.86 -1.53 1.87
C GLN A 366 -16.27 -1.90 1.42
N PHE A 367 -16.44 -2.47 0.23
CA PHE A 367 -17.76 -2.88 -0.26
C PHE A 367 -18.34 -3.98 0.63
N VAL A 368 -17.58 -5.06 0.82
CA VAL A 368 -17.96 -6.18 1.69
C VAL A 368 -18.27 -5.69 3.10
N GLY A 369 -17.36 -4.90 3.69
CA GLY A 369 -17.52 -4.41 5.05
C GLY A 369 -18.72 -3.48 5.23
N THR A 370 -18.94 -2.52 4.33
CA THR A 370 -20.12 -1.64 4.36
C THR A 370 -21.42 -2.44 4.26
N GLN A 371 -21.49 -3.41 3.35
CA GLN A 371 -22.69 -4.25 3.21
C GLN A 371 -22.94 -5.07 4.49
N ALA A 372 -21.88 -5.61 5.10
CA ALA A 372 -21.98 -6.34 6.36
C ALA A 372 -22.49 -5.44 7.50
N VAL A 373 -21.95 -4.22 7.64
CA VAL A 373 -22.44 -3.22 8.61
C VAL A 373 -23.92 -2.92 8.38
N MET A 374 -24.36 -2.70 7.13
CA MET A 374 -25.76 -2.46 6.80
C MET A 374 -26.66 -3.65 7.15
N ASN A 375 -26.21 -4.88 6.90
CA ASN A 375 -26.94 -6.10 7.26
C ASN A 375 -27.14 -6.21 8.78
N VAL A 376 -26.07 -5.98 9.56
CA VAL A 376 -26.10 -6.00 11.02
C VAL A 376 -27.00 -4.88 11.56
N MET A 377 -26.82 -3.65 11.12
CA MET A 377 -27.60 -2.51 11.60
C MET A 377 -29.10 -2.61 11.29
N SER A 378 -29.46 -3.13 10.11
CA SER A 378 -30.86 -3.25 9.69
C SER A 378 -31.56 -4.52 10.21
N GLY A 379 -30.79 -5.51 10.67
CA GLY A 379 -31.29 -6.83 11.06
C GLY A 379 -31.82 -7.67 9.88
N GLU A 380 -31.68 -7.19 8.64
CA GLU A 380 -32.18 -7.86 7.44
C GLU A 380 -31.15 -7.78 6.31
N ARG A 381 -30.64 -8.94 5.90
CA ARG A 381 -29.54 -9.03 4.94
C ARG A 381 -29.94 -8.55 3.55
N TYR A 382 -29.15 -7.67 2.94
CA TYR A 382 -29.38 -7.05 1.64
C TYR A 382 -30.71 -6.29 1.52
N LYS A 383 -31.25 -5.78 2.63
CA LYS A 383 -32.39 -4.85 2.61
C LYS A 383 -31.99 -3.50 2.00
N VAL A 384 -30.83 -3.00 2.41
CA VAL A 384 -30.19 -1.81 1.85
C VAL A 384 -28.94 -2.28 1.12
N VAL A 385 -28.84 -1.90 -0.16
CA VAL A 385 -27.75 -2.29 -1.05
C VAL A 385 -27.03 -1.03 -1.54
N PRO A 386 -25.77 -0.81 -1.16
CA PRO A 386 -24.94 0.26 -1.71
C PRO A 386 -24.82 0.16 -3.24
N ASN A 387 -24.64 1.31 -3.88
CA ASN A 387 -24.45 1.39 -5.33
C ASN A 387 -23.26 0.55 -5.80
N GLU A 388 -22.19 0.55 -5.01
CA GLU A 388 -20.95 -0.17 -5.27
C GLU A 388 -21.16 -1.69 -5.27
N ILE A 389 -22.03 -2.20 -4.39
CA ILE A 389 -22.38 -3.63 -4.36
C ILE A 389 -23.18 -4.01 -5.61
N LYS A 390 -24.14 -3.18 -6.01
CA LYS A 390 -24.88 -3.41 -7.25
C LYS A 390 -23.96 -3.36 -8.46
N LYS A 391 -23.07 -2.36 -8.56
CA LYS A 391 -22.07 -2.26 -9.62
C LYS A 391 -21.14 -3.48 -9.66
N TYR A 392 -20.71 -3.96 -8.50
CA TYR A 392 -19.87 -5.14 -8.36
C TYR A 392 -20.52 -6.39 -8.94
N VAL A 393 -21.77 -6.70 -8.56
CA VAL A 393 -22.46 -7.90 -9.09
C VAL A 393 -22.86 -7.80 -10.57
N LEU A 394 -22.78 -6.59 -11.14
CA LEU A 394 -23.01 -6.29 -12.55
C LEU A 394 -21.71 -6.22 -13.37
N GLY A 395 -20.54 -6.43 -12.75
CA GLY A 395 -19.25 -6.50 -13.46
C GLY A 395 -18.61 -5.16 -13.81
N TYR A 396 -19.04 -4.04 -13.19
CA TYR A 396 -18.45 -2.72 -13.43
C TYR A 396 -16.97 -2.60 -13.02
N TYR A 397 -16.48 -3.54 -12.20
CA TYR A 397 -15.11 -3.55 -11.68
C TYR A 397 -14.25 -4.68 -12.26
N GLY A 398 -14.72 -5.36 -13.31
CA GLY A 398 -14.06 -6.50 -13.91
C GLY A 398 -14.79 -7.83 -13.67
N THR A 399 -14.13 -8.89 -14.07
CA THR A 399 -14.65 -10.26 -14.07
C THR A 399 -14.57 -10.85 -12.66
N LEU A 400 -15.70 -11.38 -12.17
CA LEU A 400 -15.74 -12.06 -10.88
C LEU A 400 -15.00 -13.41 -10.95
N LEU A 401 -14.30 -13.76 -9.87
CA LEU A 401 -13.53 -15.01 -9.78
C LEU A 401 -14.41 -16.27 -9.64
N ALA A 402 -15.66 -16.10 -9.22
CA ALA A 402 -16.65 -17.17 -9.09
C ALA A 402 -18.06 -16.63 -9.36
N PRO A 403 -19.05 -17.50 -9.66
CA PRO A 403 -20.44 -17.08 -9.82
C PRO A 403 -21.05 -16.65 -8.48
N ILE A 404 -21.97 -15.69 -8.55
CA ILE A 404 -22.87 -15.33 -7.43
C ILE A 404 -24.16 -16.13 -7.57
N ASP A 405 -24.73 -16.56 -6.45
CA ASP A 405 -26.04 -17.21 -6.40
C ASP A 405 -27.10 -16.37 -7.17
N PRO A 406 -27.84 -16.97 -8.12
CA PRO A 406 -28.79 -16.22 -8.96
C PRO A 406 -29.89 -15.50 -8.17
N GLU A 407 -30.41 -16.09 -7.09
CA GLU A 407 -31.47 -15.48 -6.28
C GLU A 407 -30.92 -14.28 -5.51
N LEU A 408 -29.73 -14.43 -4.91
CA LEU A 408 -29.04 -13.33 -4.26
C LEU A 408 -28.72 -12.21 -5.24
N ARG A 409 -28.19 -12.54 -6.43
CA ARG A 409 -27.89 -11.55 -7.46
C ARG A 409 -29.14 -10.78 -7.86
N ALA A 410 -30.27 -11.46 -8.05
CA ALA A 410 -31.55 -10.82 -8.34
C ALA A 410 -32.00 -9.90 -7.20
N LYS A 411 -31.86 -10.33 -5.94
CA LYS A 411 -32.17 -9.52 -4.75
C LYS A 411 -31.32 -8.25 -4.68
N ILE A 412 -30.00 -8.36 -4.89
CA ILE A 412 -29.08 -7.22 -4.90
C ILE A 412 -29.46 -6.22 -5.99
N ILE A 413 -29.78 -6.69 -7.19
CA ILE A 413 -30.16 -5.83 -8.32
C ILE A 413 -31.49 -5.11 -8.04
N ALA A 414 -32.47 -5.83 -7.48
CA ALA A 414 -33.80 -5.29 -7.16
C ALA A 414 -33.75 -4.23 -6.06
N ASN A 415 -32.93 -4.44 -5.02
CA ASN A 415 -32.83 -3.55 -3.87
C ASN A 415 -31.79 -2.42 -4.03
N GLY A 416 -30.89 -2.51 -5.00
CA GLY A 416 -29.94 -1.45 -5.32
C GLY A 416 -30.51 -0.38 -6.26
N ALA A 417 -29.84 0.77 -6.37
CA ALA A 417 -30.37 1.94 -7.07
C ALA A 417 -30.82 1.66 -8.52
N SER A 418 -31.99 2.17 -8.91
CA SER A 418 -32.62 1.89 -10.21
C SER A 418 -31.96 2.61 -11.39
N ASN A 419 -31.14 3.63 -11.14
CA ASN A 419 -30.42 4.39 -12.16
C ASN A 419 -29.10 3.74 -12.61
N ILE A 420 -28.67 2.64 -11.97
CA ILE A 420 -27.49 1.87 -12.40
C ILE A 420 -27.94 0.91 -13.51
N ALA A 421 -27.35 1.06 -14.69
CA ALA A 421 -27.62 0.18 -15.82
C ALA A 421 -27.22 -1.28 -15.50
N LEU A 422 -27.90 -2.25 -16.12
CA LEU A 422 -27.63 -3.67 -15.87
C LEU A 422 -26.36 -4.18 -16.53
N GLU A 423 -25.81 -3.42 -17.47
CA GLU A 423 -24.57 -3.75 -18.17
C GLU A 423 -23.64 -2.52 -18.13
N PRO A 424 -22.33 -2.72 -17.83
CA PRO A 424 -21.35 -1.65 -17.92
C PRO A 424 -21.23 -1.11 -19.34
N GLY A 425 -21.34 0.22 -19.49
CA GLY A 425 -21.09 0.90 -20.76
C GLY A 425 -19.62 1.34 -20.90
N PRO A 426 -19.19 1.75 -22.11
CA PRO A 426 -17.87 2.33 -22.30
C PRO A 426 -17.71 3.63 -21.50
N ILE A 427 -16.52 3.85 -20.93
CA ILE A 427 -16.19 5.08 -20.21
C ILE A 427 -15.61 6.08 -21.22
N ALA A 428 -16.26 7.24 -21.35
CA ALA A 428 -15.83 8.27 -22.29
C ALA A 428 -14.49 8.91 -21.87
N PRO A 429 -13.63 9.33 -22.82
CA PRO A 429 -12.38 10.03 -22.52
C PRO A 429 -12.59 11.26 -21.62
N MET A 430 -11.73 11.43 -20.61
CA MET A 430 -11.86 12.51 -19.63
C MET A 430 -10.93 13.70 -19.89
N LEU A 431 -9.76 13.46 -20.48
CA LEU A 431 -8.73 14.50 -20.66
C LEU A 431 -9.14 15.63 -21.61
N PRO A 432 -9.87 15.41 -22.73
CA PRO A 432 -10.29 16.50 -23.60
C PRO A 432 -11.13 17.55 -22.87
N GLU A 433 -12.06 17.09 -22.03
CA GLU A 433 -12.92 17.98 -21.23
C GLU A 433 -12.13 18.71 -20.14
N LEU A 434 -11.23 17.99 -19.45
CA LEU A 434 -10.37 18.58 -18.44
C LEU A 434 -9.48 19.69 -19.03
N ARG A 435 -8.88 19.47 -20.20
CA ARG A 435 -8.09 20.49 -20.92
C ARG A 435 -8.92 21.71 -21.29
N ARG A 436 -10.18 21.53 -21.68
CA ARG A 436 -11.08 22.64 -22.00
C ARG A 436 -11.45 23.46 -20.76
N ARG A 437 -11.67 22.80 -19.62
CA ARG A 437 -12.04 23.47 -18.35
C ARG A 437 -10.85 24.12 -17.64
N HIS A 438 -9.64 23.61 -17.87
CA HIS A 438 -8.42 24.05 -17.21
C HIS A 438 -7.29 24.25 -18.25
N PRO A 439 -7.42 25.22 -19.16
CA PRO A 439 -6.50 25.37 -20.31
C PRO A 439 -5.08 25.78 -19.92
N ASP A 440 -4.90 26.40 -18.75
CA ASP A 440 -3.60 26.88 -18.26
C ASP A 440 -2.85 25.84 -17.41
N GLU A 441 -3.41 24.63 -17.26
CA GLU A 441 -2.83 23.59 -16.43
C GLU A 441 -2.12 22.51 -17.24
N ASP A 442 -0.98 22.06 -16.72
CA ASP A 442 -0.24 20.96 -17.31
C ASP A 442 -0.92 19.60 -17.05
N ILE A 443 -0.43 18.57 -17.72
CA ILE A 443 -0.98 17.22 -17.60
C ILE A 443 -0.87 16.65 -16.18
N ASP A 444 0.13 17.04 -15.38
CA ASP A 444 0.28 16.58 -14.00
C ASP A 444 -0.91 17.05 -13.16
N LEU A 445 -1.28 18.32 -13.25
CA LEU A 445 -2.46 18.87 -12.59
C LEU A 445 -3.78 18.32 -13.14
N LEU A 446 -3.90 18.16 -14.47
CA LEU A 446 -5.11 17.61 -15.08
C LEU A 446 -5.38 16.17 -14.62
N LEU A 447 -4.34 15.37 -14.43
CA LEU A 447 -4.46 14.02 -13.88
C LEU A 447 -4.90 14.03 -12.41
N LEU A 448 -4.40 14.96 -11.59
CA LEU A 448 -4.96 15.15 -10.24
C LEU A 448 -6.44 15.52 -10.34
N ARG A 449 -6.84 16.43 -11.23
CA ARG A 449 -8.28 16.77 -11.42
C ARG A 449 -9.14 15.62 -11.93
N ALA A 450 -8.56 14.61 -12.58
CA ALA A 450 -9.28 13.39 -12.92
C ALA A 450 -9.56 12.52 -11.68
N MET A 451 -8.71 12.61 -10.65
CA MET A 451 -8.85 11.86 -9.39
C MET A 451 -9.69 12.59 -8.34
N PHE A 452 -9.65 13.92 -8.31
CA PHE A 452 -10.31 14.73 -7.29
C PHE A 452 -11.44 15.56 -7.87
N ALA A 453 -12.62 15.45 -7.27
CA ALA A 453 -13.73 16.34 -7.53
C ALA A 453 -13.64 17.62 -6.67
N GLY A 454 -14.23 18.71 -7.16
CA GLY A 454 -14.37 19.96 -6.41
C GLY A 454 -13.07 20.76 -6.25
N THR A 455 -12.88 21.37 -5.09
CA THR A 455 -11.85 22.40 -4.82
C THR A 455 -10.52 21.86 -4.33
N GLN A 456 -10.36 20.54 -4.19
CA GLN A 456 -9.21 19.95 -3.48
C GLN A 456 -7.86 20.27 -4.13
N VAL A 457 -7.78 20.19 -5.47
CA VAL A 457 -6.58 20.57 -6.23
C VAL A 457 -6.31 22.08 -6.09
N ASP A 458 -7.35 22.91 -6.11
CA ASP A 458 -7.20 24.36 -5.97
C ASP A 458 -6.75 24.76 -4.56
N GLU A 459 -7.24 24.09 -3.53
CA GLU A 459 -6.78 24.26 -2.15
C GLU A 459 -5.32 23.88 -1.99
N MET A 460 -4.92 22.71 -2.49
CA MET A 460 -3.51 22.31 -2.49
C MET A 460 -2.64 23.36 -3.18
N LYS A 461 -3.01 23.81 -4.38
CA LYS A 461 -2.27 24.85 -5.11
C LYS A 461 -2.13 26.14 -4.30
N ARG A 462 -3.20 26.60 -3.65
CA ARG A 462 -3.17 27.80 -2.79
C ARG A 462 -2.24 27.61 -1.60
N THR A 463 -2.28 26.46 -0.95
CA THR A 463 -1.40 26.14 0.19
C THR A 463 0.07 26.06 -0.22
N VAL A 464 0.37 25.38 -1.33
CA VAL A 464 1.74 25.31 -1.88
C VAL A 464 2.25 26.72 -2.24
N ALA A 465 1.43 27.54 -2.90
CA ALA A 465 1.79 28.92 -3.24
C ALA A 465 2.00 29.83 -2.01
N ALA A 466 1.35 29.51 -0.88
CA ALA A 466 1.51 30.21 0.39
C ALA A 466 2.76 29.78 1.18
N GLY A 467 3.58 28.87 0.64
CA GLY A 467 4.81 28.40 1.27
C GLY A 467 4.65 27.13 2.12
N GLY A 468 3.55 26.40 1.96
CA GLY A 468 3.27 25.15 2.67
C GLY A 468 2.06 25.25 3.60
N ASN A 469 1.74 24.15 4.26
CA ASN A 469 0.60 24.10 5.16
C ASN A 469 0.92 24.86 6.47
N PRO A 470 0.19 25.93 6.81
CA PRO A 470 0.46 26.70 8.02
C PRO A 470 0.20 25.91 9.31
N ASP A 471 -0.57 24.83 9.27
CA ASP A 471 -0.76 23.93 10.43
C ASP A 471 0.44 22.98 10.63
N GLU A 472 1.36 22.93 9.66
CA GLU A 472 2.59 22.11 9.69
C GLU A 472 3.81 22.93 10.12
N VAL A 473 3.61 24.02 10.89
CA VAL A 473 4.73 24.79 11.46
C VAL A 473 5.73 23.85 12.12
N TYR A 474 6.98 23.93 11.66
CA TYR A 474 8.14 23.19 12.16
C TYR A 474 8.04 22.97 13.68
N GLY A 475 7.97 21.70 14.12
CA GLY A 475 7.81 21.32 15.53
C GLY A 475 8.70 22.14 16.47
N PRO A 476 10.01 22.31 16.18
CA PRO A 476 10.89 23.16 16.98
C PRO A 476 10.51 24.65 17.05
N LEU A 477 9.91 25.23 15.99
CA LEU A 477 9.41 26.61 16.02
C LEU A 477 8.12 26.70 16.84
N LEU A 478 7.21 25.73 16.69
CA LEU A 478 6.00 25.66 17.51
C LEU A 478 6.33 25.38 18.98
N ASP A 479 7.32 24.54 19.26
CA ASP A 479 7.79 24.26 20.62
C ASP A 479 8.49 25.48 21.22
N LEU A 480 9.25 26.24 20.43
CA LEU A 480 9.75 27.56 20.83
C LEU A 480 8.58 28.50 21.16
N VAL A 481 7.55 28.56 20.32
CA VAL A 481 6.35 29.38 20.58
C VAL A 481 5.60 28.91 21.82
N LYS A 482 5.41 27.61 22.03
CA LYS A 482 4.79 27.03 23.24
C LYS A 482 5.63 27.31 24.48
N ALA A 483 6.95 27.19 24.40
CA ALA A 483 7.87 27.51 25.49
C ALA A 483 7.83 29.00 25.85
N LEU A 484 7.70 29.89 24.85
CA LEU A 484 7.48 31.33 25.07
C LEU A 484 6.09 31.61 25.65
N TYR A 485 5.06 30.91 25.19
CA TYR A 485 3.70 31.00 25.73
C TYR A 485 3.63 30.55 27.20
N ALA A 486 4.35 29.50 27.58
CA ALA A 486 4.39 28.98 28.94
C ALA A 486 5.13 29.90 29.94
N LYS A 487 6.03 30.78 29.48
CA LYS A 487 6.72 31.75 30.36
C LYS A 487 5.76 32.87 30.78
N SER A 488 5.72 33.24 32.05
CA SER A 488 4.86 34.34 32.53
C SER A 488 5.31 35.74 32.08
N ALA A 489 6.59 35.90 31.70
CA ALA A 489 7.16 37.19 31.33
C ALA A 489 6.76 37.63 29.91
N THR A 490 6.39 38.90 29.78
CA THR A 490 6.10 39.60 28.51
C THR A 490 7.36 40.30 27.98
N GLY A 491 7.36 40.70 26.71
CA GLY A 491 8.46 41.42 26.06
C GLY A 491 9.05 40.71 24.83
N THR A 492 10.14 41.29 24.29
CA THR A 492 10.80 40.83 23.07
C THR A 492 12.00 39.94 23.38
N GLN A 493 12.10 38.79 22.74
CA GLN A 493 13.29 37.94 22.72
C GLN A 493 13.90 37.91 21.33
N SER A 494 15.20 38.19 21.23
CA SER A 494 15.95 38.15 19.97
C SER A 494 16.87 36.93 19.95
N LEU A 495 16.71 36.08 18.94
CA LEU A 495 17.58 34.94 18.66
C LEU A 495 18.43 35.28 17.44
N LYS A 496 19.74 35.08 17.52
CA LYS A 496 20.67 35.33 16.40
C LYS A 496 21.60 34.14 16.18
N VAL A 497 21.63 33.61 14.97
CA VAL A 497 22.55 32.55 14.54
C VAL A 497 23.13 32.94 13.18
N GLY A 498 24.43 33.20 13.13
CA GLY A 498 25.08 33.74 11.93
C GLY A 498 24.51 35.10 11.53
N ASP A 499 24.03 35.19 10.30
CA ASP A 499 23.33 36.33 9.71
C ASP A 499 21.80 36.29 9.89
N LEU A 500 21.25 35.20 10.44
CA LEU A 500 19.83 35.09 10.78
C LEU A 500 19.53 35.73 12.14
N GLN A 501 18.58 36.66 12.18
CA GLN A 501 18.01 37.22 13.41
C GLN A 501 16.49 37.04 13.43
N ILE A 502 15.96 36.49 14.54
CA ILE A 502 14.54 36.30 14.80
C ILE A 502 14.17 37.07 16.06
N ASN A 503 13.20 37.97 15.98
CA ASN A 503 12.65 38.68 17.14
C ASN A 503 11.25 38.14 17.43
N LEU A 504 11.02 37.68 18.65
CA LEU A 504 9.76 37.08 19.12
C LEU A 504 9.19 37.97 20.22
N GLU A 505 8.00 38.52 20.00
CA GLU A 505 7.36 39.43 20.94
C GLU A 505 6.16 38.75 21.62
N LYS A 506 6.12 38.77 22.95
CA LYS A 506 4.98 38.34 23.74
C LYS A 506 4.31 39.56 24.38
N GLY A 507 3.13 39.91 23.88
CA GLY A 507 2.29 40.97 24.45
C GLY A 507 1.69 40.57 25.80
N GLU A 508 1.28 41.58 26.58
CA GLU A 508 0.49 41.37 27.80
C GLU A 508 -0.89 40.81 27.41
N SER A 509 -1.36 39.80 28.14
CA SER A 509 -2.72 39.30 27.92
C SER A 509 -3.71 40.31 28.48
N ASP A 510 -4.34 41.10 27.61
CA ASP A 510 -5.55 41.83 27.96
C ASP A 510 -6.71 40.84 28.12
N ASN A 511 -6.78 40.17 29.27
CA ASN A 511 -8.04 39.58 29.71
C ASN A 511 -8.93 40.72 30.23
N ALA A 512 -9.65 41.33 29.29
CA ALA A 512 -10.78 42.21 29.58
C ALA A 512 -11.84 42.15 28.45
N ALA A 513 -12.61 41.05 28.40
CA ALA A 513 -14.06 40.99 28.16
C ALA A 513 -14.51 39.54 27.94
#